data_AF-A0A2T3KB09-F1
#
_entry.id   AF-A0A2T3KB09-F1
#
_cell.length_a   1.000
_cell.length_b   1.000
_cell.length_c   1.000
_cell.angle_alpha   90.00
_cell.angle_beta   90.00
_cell.angle_gamma   90.00
#
_symmetry.space_group_name_H-M   'P 1'
#
loop_
_entity.id
_entity.type
_entity.pdbx_description
1 polymer ?
#
loop_
_entity_poly.entity_id
_entity_poly.type
_entity_poly.pdbx_seq_one_letter_code
_entity_poly.pdbx_strand_id
1 'polypeptide(L)'
;MKSDIVNSQKPVVAGIIDTKTGEFSEMTCNPSAKARLRLKVRDELNPVHGKDAFVVFEFGGVLGIDRIKRAISSANESAVKELEKLYLKFQIHQSEESLARINVKLSLAKKTLEECLGLYDSKQVAARELIESLFSNEIDEISSASSGVSFTISKQKKMLKQLDNH
;
A
#
# COMPACT_ATOMS: atom_id res chain seq x y z
N MET A 1 3.78 -14.21 -31.42
CA MET A 1 4.47 -14.23 -30.11
C MET A 1 3.62 -13.42 -29.15
N LYS A 2 3.41 -13.97 -27.96
CA LYS A 2 2.37 -13.60 -27.00
C LYS A 2 2.53 -12.13 -26.57
N SER A 3 1.50 -11.35 -26.85
CA SER A 3 1.28 -10.03 -26.26
C SER A 3 1.24 -10.18 -24.75
N ASP A 4 2.06 -9.38 -24.10
CA ASP A 4 2.30 -9.40 -22.67
C ASP A 4 1.00 -9.36 -21.87
N ILE A 5 0.86 -10.40 -21.05
CA ILE A 5 -0.08 -10.48 -19.95
C ILE A 5 0.12 -9.21 -19.13
N VAL A 6 -0.94 -8.42 -18.97
CA VAL A 6 -1.04 -7.31 -18.01
C VAL A 6 -0.71 -7.88 -16.64
N ASN A 7 0.57 -7.81 -16.29
CA ASN A 7 1.13 -8.35 -15.07
C ASN A 7 0.86 -7.35 -13.95
N SER A 8 0.60 -7.86 -12.75
CA SER A 8 0.43 -7.11 -11.50
C SER A 8 1.49 -6.01 -11.29
N GLN A 9 1.28 -4.81 -11.87
CA GLN A 9 2.24 -3.71 -11.80
C GLN A 9 2.30 -3.18 -10.37
N LYS A 10 3.48 -3.34 -9.73
CA LYS A 10 3.79 -2.72 -8.44
C LYS A 10 3.43 -1.23 -8.48
N PRO A 11 2.83 -0.65 -7.42
CA PRO A 11 2.41 0.74 -7.43
C PRO A 11 3.64 1.67 -7.57
N VAL A 12 3.41 2.85 -8.16
CA VAL A 12 4.40 3.94 -8.10
C VAL A 12 4.67 4.25 -6.63
N VAL A 13 5.94 4.35 -6.27
CA VAL A 13 6.39 4.65 -4.89
C VAL A 13 7.07 6.00 -4.77
N ALA A 14 7.50 6.59 -5.88
CA ALA A 14 8.07 7.92 -5.95
C ALA A 14 8.08 8.45 -7.40
N GLY A 15 8.23 9.76 -7.55
CA GLY A 15 8.41 10.43 -8.82
C GLY A 15 8.75 11.90 -8.64
N ILE A 16 8.93 12.61 -9.74
CA ILE A 16 9.20 14.05 -9.76
C ILE A 16 7.96 14.77 -10.27
N ILE A 17 7.64 15.93 -9.70
CA ILE A 17 6.59 16.81 -10.18
C ILE A 17 7.15 18.22 -10.40
N ASP A 18 6.82 18.82 -11.54
CA ASP A 18 7.01 20.25 -11.77
C ASP A 18 5.94 21.01 -10.97
N THR A 19 6.36 21.92 -10.09
CA THR A 19 5.45 22.63 -9.19
C THR A 19 4.63 23.71 -9.87
N LYS A 20 5.07 24.19 -11.04
CA LYS A 20 4.39 25.20 -11.84
C LYS A 20 3.40 24.57 -12.80
N THR A 21 3.85 23.56 -13.56
CA THR A 21 3.01 22.92 -14.59
C THR A 21 2.18 21.77 -14.03
N GLY A 22 2.55 21.19 -12.89
CA GLY A 22 1.93 20.00 -12.33
C GLY A 22 2.22 18.71 -13.11
N GLU A 23 3.14 18.76 -14.08
CA GLU A 23 3.50 17.59 -14.87
C GLU A 23 4.36 16.61 -14.06
N PHE A 24 3.98 15.34 -14.12
CA PHE A 24 4.75 14.24 -13.54
C PHE A 24 5.87 13.85 -14.49
N SER A 25 7.10 13.81 -13.97
CA SER A 25 8.27 13.29 -14.65
C SER A 25 8.87 12.13 -13.85
N GLU A 26 9.61 11.25 -14.53
CA GLU A 26 10.33 10.09 -13.97
C GLU A 26 9.71 9.46 -12.72
N MET A 27 8.77 8.54 -12.93
CA MET A 27 8.17 7.76 -11.85
C MET A 27 8.89 6.42 -11.65
N THR A 28 8.86 5.90 -10.43
CA THR A 28 9.42 4.59 -10.12
C THR A 28 8.52 3.78 -9.21
N CYS A 29 8.47 2.47 -9.45
CA CYS A 29 7.89 1.48 -8.55
C CYS A 29 8.98 0.80 -7.67
N ASN A 30 10.25 1.20 -7.82
CA ASN A 30 11.38 0.64 -7.09
C ASN A 30 11.80 1.57 -5.92
N PRO A 31 11.65 1.16 -4.65
CA PRO A 31 12.07 1.96 -3.50
C PRO A 31 13.55 2.37 -3.53
N SER A 32 14.43 1.53 -4.08
CA SER A 32 15.87 1.81 -4.14
C SER A 32 16.22 2.91 -5.15
N ALA A 33 15.33 3.23 -6.09
CA ALA A 33 15.54 4.28 -7.08
C ALA A 33 15.21 5.70 -6.56
N LYS A 34 14.62 5.82 -5.35
CA LYS A 34 14.21 7.10 -4.76
C LYS A 34 15.35 8.10 -4.61
N ALA A 35 16.53 7.62 -4.18
CA ALA A 35 17.70 8.47 -4.01
C ALA A 35 18.12 9.15 -5.32
N ARG A 36 18.05 8.44 -6.44
CA ARG A 36 18.37 8.98 -7.77
C ARG A 36 17.46 10.14 -8.15
N LEU A 37 16.16 10.04 -7.87
CA LEU A 37 15.19 11.11 -8.15
C LEU A 37 15.50 12.37 -7.32
N ARG A 38 15.87 12.20 -6.04
CA ARG A 38 16.27 13.33 -5.17
C ARG A 38 17.52 14.03 -5.68
N LEU A 39 18.54 13.25 -6.08
CA LEU A 39 19.77 13.79 -6.63
C LEU A 39 19.49 14.55 -7.92
N LYS A 40 18.68 13.98 -8.82
CA LYS A 40 18.28 14.66 -10.06
C LYS A 40 17.57 15.99 -9.82
N VAL A 41 16.60 16.03 -8.91
CA VAL A 41 15.91 17.30 -8.57
C VAL A 41 16.88 18.32 -7.99
N ARG A 42 17.79 17.91 -7.10
CA ARG A 42 18.73 18.79 -6.40
C ARG A 42 19.86 19.31 -7.32
N ASP A 43 20.43 18.43 -8.13
CA ASP A 43 21.70 18.69 -8.83
C ASP A 43 21.49 19.05 -10.31
N GLU A 44 20.36 18.66 -10.92
CA GLU A 44 20.11 18.89 -12.35
C GLU A 44 18.93 19.85 -12.57
N LEU A 45 17.77 19.60 -11.95
CA LEU A 45 16.54 20.33 -12.29
C LEU A 45 16.45 21.70 -11.60
N ASN A 46 16.50 21.75 -10.26
CA ASN A 46 16.33 23.01 -9.53
C ASN A 46 17.46 24.04 -9.76
N PRO A 47 18.73 23.66 -10.01
CA PRO A 47 19.77 24.63 -10.39
C PRO A 47 19.47 25.36 -11.71
N VAL A 48 18.79 24.70 -12.64
CA VAL A 48 18.47 25.25 -13.97
C VAL A 48 17.14 26.02 -13.95
N HIS A 49 16.12 25.47 -13.29
CA HIS A 49 14.74 25.98 -13.38
C HIS A 49 14.33 26.88 -12.20
N GLY A 50 15.22 27.03 -11.22
CA GLY A 50 15.00 27.79 -10.00
C GLY A 50 14.70 26.90 -8.80
N LYS A 51 14.95 27.45 -7.61
CA LYS A 51 14.73 26.77 -6.34
C LYS A 51 13.27 26.29 -6.24
N ASP A 52 13.10 25.01 -5.86
CA ASP A 52 11.81 24.35 -5.66
C ASP A 52 10.88 24.33 -6.90
N ALA A 53 11.43 24.51 -8.10
CA ALA A 53 10.70 24.34 -9.36
C ALA A 53 10.24 22.88 -9.58
N PHE A 54 11.03 21.93 -9.07
CA PHE A 54 10.70 20.51 -9.07
C PHE A 54 10.75 19.96 -7.66
N VAL A 55 9.82 19.04 -7.35
CA VAL A 55 9.72 18.36 -6.07
C VAL A 55 9.63 16.86 -6.29
N VAL A 56 10.31 16.08 -5.45
CA VAL A 56 10.15 14.63 -5.40
C VAL A 56 8.97 14.30 -4.48
N PHE A 57 8.02 13.50 -4.97
CA PHE A 57 7.04 12.84 -4.11
C PHE A 57 7.50 11.43 -3.78
N GLU A 58 7.24 10.98 -2.56
CA GLU A 58 7.56 9.62 -2.11
C GLU A 58 6.46 9.07 -1.22
N PHE A 59 5.92 7.93 -1.61
CA PHE A 59 4.94 7.22 -0.79
C PHE A 59 5.65 6.23 0.15
N GLY A 60 5.14 6.16 1.38
CA GLY A 60 5.76 5.40 2.48
C GLY A 60 7.05 6.01 3.04
N GLY A 61 7.36 7.27 2.70
CA GLY A 61 8.48 8.04 3.27
C GLY A 61 8.04 8.96 4.42
N VAL A 62 9.01 9.70 4.99
CA VAL A 62 8.79 10.63 6.11
C VAL A 62 7.97 11.87 5.70
N LEU A 63 8.02 12.25 4.42
CA LEU A 63 7.28 13.39 3.91
C LEU A 63 5.88 12.95 3.47
N GLY A 64 4.87 13.46 4.17
CA GLY A 64 3.47 13.23 3.81
C GLY A 64 3.09 13.91 2.50
N ILE A 65 2.12 13.32 1.79
CA ILE A 65 1.57 13.82 0.53
C ILE A 65 1.14 15.30 0.61
N ASP A 66 0.69 15.75 1.78
CA ASP A 66 0.21 17.12 2.01
C ASP A 66 1.29 18.19 1.78
N ARG A 67 2.56 17.86 2.02
CA ARG A 67 3.65 18.80 1.71
C ARG A 67 3.77 19.00 0.21
N ILE A 68 3.64 17.94 -0.58
CA ILE A 68 3.71 18.02 -2.04
C ILE A 68 2.47 18.73 -2.58
N LYS A 69 1.28 18.44 -2.04
CA LYS A 69 0.04 19.17 -2.41
C LYS A 69 0.14 20.67 -2.20
N ARG A 70 0.77 21.12 -1.10
CA ARG A 70 1.04 22.55 -0.85
C ARG A 70 2.10 23.15 -1.78
N ALA A 71 2.99 22.33 -2.33
CA ALA A 71 4.06 22.77 -3.21
C ALA A 71 3.62 22.86 -4.67
N ILE A 72 2.67 22.02 -5.11
CA ILE A 72 2.01 22.19 -6.40
C ILE A 72 1.23 23.50 -6.33
N SER A 73 1.48 24.42 -7.27
CA SER A 73 0.77 25.70 -7.30
C SER A 73 -0.75 25.45 -7.28
N SER A 74 -1.50 26.28 -6.55
CA SER A 74 -2.96 26.15 -6.38
C SER A 74 -3.74 26.15 -7.71
N ALA A 75 -3.08 26.38 -8.85
CA ALA A 75 -3.68 26.41 -10.17
C ALA A 75 -3.75 25.04 -10.88
N ASN A 76 -3.06 23.99 -10.41
CA ASN A 76 -3.15 22.66 -11.04
C ASN A 76 -3.83 21.60 -10.15
N GLU A 77 -5.14 21.73 -9.99
CA GLU A 77 -5.99 20.76 -9.29
C GLU A 77 -5.93 19.35 -9.92
N SER A 78 -5.71 19.25 -11.24
CA SER A 78 -5.59 17.97 -11.94
C SER A 78 -4.37 17.18 -11.49
N ALA A 79 -3.22 17.84 -11.33
CA ALA A 79 -2.01 17.21 -10.81
C ALA A 79 -2.17 16.74 -9.36
N VAL A 80 -2.87 17.52 -8.53
CA VAL A 80 -3.20 17.11 -7.15
C VAL A 80 -4.08 15.86 -7.16
N LYS A 81 -5.14 15.81 -7.98
CA LYS A 81 -5.99 14.63 -8.13
C LYS A 81 -5.20 13.41 -8.60
N GLU A 82 -4.31 13.55 -9.58
CA GLU A 82 -3.50 12.43 -10.07
C GLU A 82 -2.52 11.93 -9.00
N LEU A 83 -1.91 12.84 -8.23
CA LEU A 83 -1.06 12.48 -7.09
C LEU A 83 -1.85 11.70 -6.03
N GLU A 84 -3.09 12.10 -5.75
CA GLU A 84 -3.99 11.39 -4.85
C GLU A 84 -4.35 9.99 -5.36
N LYS A 85 -4.60 9.84 -6.66
CA LYS A 85 -4.83 8.52 -7.28
C LYS A 85 -3.62 7.61 -7.12
N LEU A 86 -2.42 8.11 -7.41
CA LEU A 86 -1.18 7.35 -7.27
C LEU A 86 -0.96 6.93 -5.80
N TYR A 87 -1.18 7.83 -4.86
CA TYR A 87 -1.07 7.54 -3.44
C TYR A 87 -2.09 6.50 -2.97
N LEU A 88 -3.34 6.60 -3.42
CA LEU A 88 -4.39 5.67 -3.05
C LEU A 88 -4.13 4.27 -3.64
N LYS A 89 -3.64 4.18 -4.88
CA LYS A 89 -3.17 2.91 -5.49
C LYS A 89 -2.05 2.28 -4.66
N PHE A 90 -1.10 3.08 -4.18
CA PHE A 90 -0.04 2.62 -3.29
C PHE A 90 -0.58 2.11 -1.93
N GLN A 91 -1.51 2.84 -1.30
CA GLN A 91 -2.12 2.42 -0.04
C GLN A 91 -2.94 1.13 -0.17
N ILE A 92 -3.67 0.97 -1.28
CA ILE A 92 -4.41 -0.26 -1.60
C ILE A 92 -3.43 -1.43 -1.66
N HIS A 93 -2.34 -1.27 -2.41
CA HIS A 93 -1.33 -2.32 -2.55
C HIS A 93 -0.70 -2.70 -1.19
N GLN A 94 -0.31 -1.73 -0.37
CA GLN A 94 0.23 -2.02 0.97
C GLN A 94 -0.78 -2.77 1.86
N SER A 95 -2.05 -2.39 1.76
CA SER A 95 -3.13 -3.03 2.51
C SER A 95 -3.37 -4.45 2.01
N GLU A 96 -3.32 -4.69 0.70
CA GLU A 96 -3.42 -6.01 0.09
C GLU A 96 -2.26 -6.93 0.50
N GLU A 97 -1.02 -6.43 0.51
CA GLU A 97 0.13 -7.18 1.02
C GLU A 97 -0.02 -7.50 2.52
N SER A 98 -0.53 -6.55 3.31
CA SER A 98 -0.79 -6.76 4.73
C SER A 98 -1.87 -7.82 4.94
N LEU A 99 -2.96 -7.77 4.17
CA LEU A 99 -4.04 -8.76 4.21
C LEU A 99 -3.52 -10.14 3.86
N ALA A 100 -2.69 -10.26 2.81
CA ALA A 100 -2.06 -11.52 2.43
C ALA A 100 -1.23 -12.11 3.59
N ARG A 101 -0.41 -11.29 4.26
CA ARG A 101 0.37 -11.72 5.43
C ARG A 101 -0.51 -12.17 6.60
N ILE A 102 -1.59 -11.44 6.90
CA ILE A 102 -2.54 -11.80 7.96
C ILE A 102 -3.25 -13.12 7.62
N ASN A 103 -3.67 -13.32 6.38
CA ASN A 103 -4.32 -14.55 5.96
C ASN A 103 -3.38 -15.77 6.03
N VAL A 104 -2.09 -15.60 5.72
CA VAL A 104 -1.08 -16.65 5.95
C VAL A 104 -0.97 -16.99 7.43
N LYS A 105 -0.91 -15.99 8.32
CA LYS A 105 -0.90 -16.21 9.78
C LYS A 105 -2.15 -16.93 10.27
N LEU A 106 -3.33 -16.51 9.81
CA LEU A 106 -4.60 -17.14 10.15
C LEU A 106 -4.63 -18.61 9.70
N SER A 107 -4.19 -18.88 8.47
CA SER A 107 -4.11 -20.24 7.95
C SER A 107 -3.16 -21.10 8.77
N LEU A 108 -2.01 -20.55 9.18
CA LEU A 108 -1.05 -21.27 10.01
C LEU A 108 -1.60 -21.55 11.41
N ALA A 109 -2.25 -20.58 12.05
CA ALA A 109 -2.88 -20.75 13.36
C ALA A 109 -3.96 -21.83 13.32
N LYS A 110 -4.85 -21.79 12.32
CA LYS A 110 -5.90 -22.81 12.12
C LYS A 110 -5.31 -24.20 11.86
N LYS A 111 -4.27 -24.30 11.03
CA LYS A 111 -3.59 -25.58 10.76
C LYS A 111 -2.93 -26.13 12.02
N THR A 112 -2.28 -25.27 12.81
CA THR A 112 -1.64 -25.65 14.07
C THR A 112 -2.67 -26.16 15.07
N LEU A 113 -3.82 -25.50 15.17
CA LEU A 113 -4.95 -25.97 15.98
C LEU A 113 -5.40 -27.37 15.53
N GLU A 114 -5.61 -27.57 14.22
CA GLU A 114 -6.01 -28.87 13.67
C GLU A 114 -4.99 -29.97 13.98
N GLU A 115 -3.70 -29.71 13.80
CA GLU A 115 -2.61 -30.63 14.11
C GLU A 115 -2.58 -30.98 15.61
N CYS A 116 -2.71 -29.99 16.50
CA CYS A 116 -2.78 -30.19 17.95
C CYS A 116 -3.99 -31.04 18.35
N LEU A 117 -5.17 -30.76 17.77
CA LEU A 117 -6.37 -31.55 18.01
C LEU A 117 -6.23 -32.98 17.47
N GLY A 118 -5.47 -33.17 16.40
CA GLY A 118 -5.15 -34.49 15.85
C GLY A 118 -4.33 -35.39 16.79
N LEU A 119 -3.70 -34.83 17.83
CA LEU A 119 -2.94 -35.60 18.83
C LEU A 119 -3.84 -36.31 19.87
N TYR A 120 -5.12 -35.94 19.93
CA TYR A 120 -6.06 -36.44 20.93
C TYR A 120 -7.21 -37.19 20.25
N ASP A 121 -7.52 -38.39 20.75
CA ASP A 121 -8.69 -39.15 20.31
C ASP A 121 -9.98 -38.33 20.47
N SER A 122 -10.97 -38.57 19.62
CA SER A 122 -12.28 -37.88 19.68
C SER A 122 -13.02 -38.07 21.00
N LYS A 123 -12.68 -39.11 21.78
CA LYS A 123 -13.24 -39.39 23.11
C LYS A 123 -12.60 -38.53 24.22
N GLN A 124 -11.46 -37.90 23.96
CA GLN A 124 -10.73 -37.06 24.92
C GLN A 124 -11.24 -35.61 24.87
N VAL A 125 -12.54 -35.44 25.08
CA VAL A 125 -13.27 -34.18 24.88
C VAL A 125 -12.65 -33.02 25.66
N ALA A 126 -12.39 -33.20 26.96
CA ALA A 126 -11.85 -32.13 27.80
C ALA A 126 -10.48 -31.60 27.34
N ALA A 127 -9.61 -32.47 26.82
CA ALA A 127 -8.32 -32.06 26.30
C ALA A 127 -8.47 -31.27 24.99
N ARG A 128 -9.38 -31.70 24.12
CA ARG A 128 -9.68 -31.03 22.85
C ARG A 128 -10.31 -29.65 23.07
N GLU A 129 -11.27 -29.53 23.98
CA GLU A 129 -11.90 -28.26 24.36
C GLU A 129 -10.89 -27.26 24.94
N LEU A 130 -9.97 -27.74 25.79
CA LEU A 130 -8.90 -26.90 26.32
C LEU A 130 -8.04 -26.33 25.18
N ILE A 131 -7.60 -27.18 24.24
CA ILE A 131 -6.80 -26.74 23.09
C ILE A 131 -7.57 -25.75 22.21
N GLU A 132 -8.84 -26.01 21.91
CA GLU A 132 -9.70 -25.07 21.16
C GLU A 132 -9.78 -23.72 21.85
N SER A 133 -9.99 -23.70 23.18
CA SER A 133 -10.07 -22.45 23.95
C SER A 133 -8.76 -21.66 23.99
N LEU A 134 -7.60 -22.34 23.95
CA LEU A 134 -6.30 -21.67 23.93
C LEU A 134 -6.04 -20.94 22.61
N PHE A 135 -6.54 -21.48 21.50
CA PHE A 135 -6.34 -20.89 20.16
C PHE A 135 -7.48 -19.95 19.73
N SER A 136 -8.67 -20.05 20.34
CA SER A 136 -9.86 -19.29 19.90
C SER A 136 -9.61 -17.79 19.88
N ASN A 137 -9.04 -17.24 20.95
CA ASN A 137 -8.79 -15.80 21.06
C ASN A 137 -7.83 -15.30 19.98
N GLU A 138 -6.71 -16.03 19.76
CA GLU A 138 -5.73 -15.65 18.74
C GLU A 138 -6.33 -15.74 17.33
N ILE A 139 -7.08 -16.80 17.03
CA ILE A 139 -7.75 -16.97 15.73
C ILE A 139 -8.78 -15.85 15.49
N ASP A 140 -9.55 -15.49 16.51
CA ASP A 140 -10.57 -14.45 16.44
C ASP A 140 -9.96 -13.05 16.27
N GLU A 141 -8.86 -12.76 16.97
CA GLU A 141 -8.09 -11.52 16.81
C GLU A 141 -7.52 -11.39 15.39
N ILE A 142 -6.88 -12.44 14.88
CA ILE A 142 -6.31 -12.43 13.52
C ILE A 142 -7.44 -12.32 12.47
N SER A 143 -8.55 -13.02 12.67
CA SER A 143 -9.73 -12.96 11.79
C SER A 143 -10.36 -11.56 11.76
N SER A 144 -10.47 -10.92 12.92
CA SER A 144 -10.96 -9.55 13.07
C SER A 144 -10.04 -8.55 12.38
N ALA A 145 -8.71 -8.70 12.55
CA ALA A 145 -7.72 -7.89 11.85
C ALA A 145 -7.81 -8.05 10.32
N SER A 146 -7.96 -9.28 9.81
CA SER A 146 -8.16 -9.55 8.38
C SER A 146 -9.40 -8.84 7.83
N SER A 147 -10.51 -8.94 8.56
CA SER A 147 -11.78 -8.29 8.21
C SER A 147 -11.65 -6.76 8.18
N GLY A 148 -10.98 -6.17 9.18
CA GLY A 148 -10.73 -4.73 9.23
C GLY A 148 -9.90 -4.20 8.06
N VAL A 149 -8.84 -4.92 7.67
CA VAL A 149 -8.01 -4.55 6.51
C VAL A 149 -8.78 -4.72 5.20
N SER A 150 -9.55 -5.80 5.05
CA SER A 150 -10.40 -6.04 3.88
C SER A 150 -11.46 -4.94 3.69
N PHE A 151 -12.08 -4.50 4.78
CA PHE A 151 -13.00 -3.36 4.76
C PHE A 151 -12.29 -2.07 4.32
N THR A 152 -11.09 -1.82 4.84
CA THR A 152 -10.28 -0.65 4.47
C THR A 152 -9.93 -0.64 2.98
N ILE A 153 -9.49 -1.77 2.42
CA ILE A 153 -9.23 -1.92 0.98
C ILE A 153 -10.49 -1.61 0.17
N SER A 154 -11.63 -2.13 0.59
CA SER A 154 -12.91 -1.91 -0.09
C SER A 154 -13.30 -0.42 -0.11
N LYS A 155 -13.09 0.29 1.00
CA LYS A 155 -13.30 1.74 1.09
C LYS A 155 -12.35 2.51 0.17
N GLN A 156 -11.07 2.18 0.19
CA GLN A 156 -10.06 2.81 -0.67
C GLN A 156 -10.34 2.58 -2.16
N LYS A 157 -10.71 1.36 -2.56
CA LYS A 157 -11.11 1.06 -3.95
C LYS A 157 -12.35 1.84 -4.39
N LYS A 158 -13.32 2.08 -3.50
CA LYS A 158 -14.47 2.96 -3.78
C LYS A 158 -14.04 4.41 -3.98
N MET A 159 -13.17 4.93 -3.12
CA MET A 159 -12.62 6.30 -3.26
C MET A 159 -11.83 6.47 -4.57
N LEU A 160 -11.05 5.46 -4.97
CA LEU A 160 -10.28 5.50 -6.22
C LEU A 160 -11.22 5.59 -7.44
N LYS A 161 -12.29 4.80 -7.45
CA LYS A 161 -13.31 4.87 -8.50
C LYS A 161 -14.01 6.23 -8.56
N GLN A 162 -14.24 6.88 -7.41
CA GLN A 162 -14.81 8.22 -7.38
C GLN A 162 -13.85 9.24 -8.01
N LEU A 163 -12.55 9.14 -7.74
CA LEU A 163 -11.53 9.98 -8.36
C LEU A 163 -11.38 9.72 -9.87
N ASP A 164 -11.68 8.51 -10.37
CA ASP A 164 -11.63 8.18 -11.80
C ASP A 164 -12.84 8.67 -12.60
N ASN A 165 -13.95 8.98 -11.94
CA ASN A 165 -15.20 9.44 -12.58
C ASN A 165 -15.37 10.97 -12.59
N HIS A 166 -14.37 11.73 -12.12
CA HIS A 166 -14.35 13.20 -11.96
C HIS A 166 -13.03 13.81 -12.42
#